data_AF-A0A7X9C526-F1
#
_entry.id   AF-A0A7X9C526-F1
#
_cell.length_a   1.000
_cell.length_b   1.000
_cell.length_c   1.000
_cell.angle_alpha   90.00
_cell.angle_beta   90.00
_cell.angle_gamma   90.00
#
_symmetry.space_group_name_H-M   'P 1'
#
loop_
_entity.id
_entity.type
_entity.pdbx_description
1 polymer ?
#
loop_
_entity_poly.entity_id
_entity_poly.type
_entity_poly.pdbx_seq_one_letter_code
_entity_poly.pdbx_strand_id
1 'polypeptide(L)'
;YINAGVLLMNLNYWREKNILEELLLYAEEKPDKILYADQDMLNGALTESITKIPVRYNVHMPLWSKKYKVLSIFQKEIDEGLKDRAITHYTTSMKPWLKGCTHPFKKDFLI
;
A
#
# COMPACT_ATOMS: atom_id res chain seq x y z
N TYR A 1 -7.07 5.78 -3.39
CA TYR A 1 -5.96 4.88 -3.74
C TYR A 1 -5.07 4.62 -2.53
N ILE A 2 -4.91 3.36 -2.12
CA ILE A 2 -4.08 2.86 -1.00
C ILE A 2 -3.13 1.75 -1.49
N ASN A 3 -2.08 1.45 -0.71
CA ASN A 3 -1.27 0.26 -0.95
C ASN A 3 -1.90 -0.99 -0.31
N ALA A 4 -1.88 -2.12 -1.01
CA ALA A 4 -2.54 -3.36 -0.56
C ALA A 4 -1.72 -4.22 0.41
N GLY A 5 -0.45 -3.89 0.69
CA GLY A 5 0.40 -4.74 1.54
C GLY A 5 0.13 -4.68 3.04
N VAL A 6 -0.66 -3.71 3.50
CA VAL A 6 -1.14 -3.64 4.89
C VAL A 6 -2.60 -3.22 4.85
N LEU A 7 -3.48 -4.11 5.32
CA LEU A 7 -4.93 -3.91 5.35
C LEU A 7 -5.46 -4.29 6.73
N LEU A 8 -6.29 -3.43 7.32
CA LEU A 8 -7.16 -3.82 8.43
C LEU A 8 -8.53 -4.15 7.85
N MET A 9 -8.87 -5.43 7.83
CA MET A 9 -10.03 -5.93 7.09
C MET A 9 -11.21 -6.22 8.02
N ASN A 10 -12.37 -5.64 7.71
CA ASN A 10 -13.63 -6.04 8.33
C ASN A 10 -14.12 -7.35 7.68
N LEU A 11 -13.75 -8.48 8.26
CA LEU A 11 -14.05 -9.79 7.68
C LEU A 11 -15.55 -10.14 7.71
N ASN A 12 -16.33 -9.59 8.64
CA ASN A 12 -17.79 -9.78 8.65
C ASN A 12 -18.41 -9.10 7.42
N TYR A 13 -18.06 -7.83 7.20
CA TYR A 13 -18.49 -7.09 6.01
C TYR A 13 -18.09 -7.81 4.71
N TRP A 14 -16.85 -8.33 4.65
CA TRP A 14 -16.37 -9.06 3.48
C TRP A 14 -17.23 -10.28 3.12
N ARG A 15 -17.64 -11.05 4.15
CA ARG A 15 -18.52 -12.20 3.97
C ARG A 15 -19.95 -11.81 3.64
N GLU A 16 -20.51 -10.82 4.34
CA GLU A 16 -21.89 -10.36 4.16
C GLU A 16 -22.12 -9.71 2.79
N LYS A 17 -21.10 -9.07 2.22
CA LYS A 17 -21.18 -8.35 0.94
C LYS A 17 -20.57 -9.11 -0.23
N ASN A 18 -20.09 -10.33 -0.02
CA ASN A 18 -19.43 -11.14 -1.07
C ASN A 18 -18.33 -10.37 -1.82
N ILE A 19 -17.44 -9.70 -1.08
CA ILE A 19 -16.44 -8.79 -1.66
C ILE A 19 -15.53 -9.48 -2.68
N LEU A 20 -15.26 -10.78 -2.53
CA LEU A 20 -14.50 -11.53 -3.54
C LEU A 20 -15.17 -11.46 -4.92
N GLU A 21 -16.49 -11.64 -4.97
CA GLU A 21 -17.25 -11.59 -6.23
C GLU A 21 -17.18 -10.19 -6.85
N GLU A 22 -17.33 -9.14 -6.03
CA GLU A 22 -17.21 -7.75 -6.47
C GLU A 22 -15.82 -7.44 -7.07
N LEU A 23 -14.75 -7.98 -6.45
CA LEU A 23 -13.39 -7.84 -6.97
C LEU A 23 -13.21 -8.58 -8.30
N LEU A 24 -13.73 -9.81 -8.42
CA LEU A 24 -13.64 -10.60 -9.65
C LEU A 24 -14.42 -9.93 -10.79
N LEU A 25 -15.63 -9.46 -10.53
CA LEU A 25 -16.44 -8.69 -11.49
C LEU A 25 -15.70 -7.42 -11.94
N TYR A 26 -15.09 -6.68 -11.02
CA TYR A 26 -14.29 -5.51 -11.38
C TYR A 26 -13.14 -5.88 -12.33
N ALA A 27 -12.48 -7.01 -12.11
CA ALA A 27 -11.39 -7.47 -12.95
C ALA A 27 -11.83 -7.90 -14.35
N GLU A 28 -13.01 -8.51 -14.46
CA GLU A 28 -13.61 -8.87 -15.75
C GLU A 28 -14.09 -7.63 -16.52
N GLU A 29 -14.71 -6.67 -15.84
CA GLU A 29 -15.29 -5.49 -16.48
C GLU A 29 -14.27 -4.40 -16.81
N LYS A 30 -13.16 -4.31 -16.07
CA LYS A 30 -12.16 -3.23 -16.15
C LYS A 30 -10.71 -3.74 -16.26
N PRO A 31 -10.39 -4.72 -17.12
CA PRO A 31 -9.02 -5.27 -17.22
C PRO A 31 -7.99 -4.19 -17.59
N ASP A 32 -8.36 -3.23 -18.45
CA ASP A 32 -7.50 -2.11 -18.86
C ASP A 32 -7.16 -1.13 -17.73
N LYS A 33 -7.85 -1.23 -16.58
CA LYS A 33 -7.60 -0.40 -15.39
C LYS A 33 -6.69 -1.10 -14.38
N ILE A 34 -6.34 -2.37 -14.60
CA ILE A 34 -5.54 -3.17 -13.67
C ILE A 34 -4.09 -3.24 -14.15
N LEU A 35 -3.25 -2.37 -13.60
CA LEU A 35 -1.81 -2.35 -13.80
C LEU A 35 -1.06 -2.98 -12.61
N TYR A 36 -1.63 -2.87 -11.41
CA TYR A 36 -1.09 -3.32 -10.13
C TYR A 36 -1.95 -4.42 -9.49
N ALA A 37 -2.45 -5.34 -10.32
CA ALA A 37 -3.15 -6.57 -9.93
C ALA A 37 -4.22 -6.32 -8.84
N ASP A 38 -4.18 -7.09 -7.75
CA ASP A 38 -5.12 -7.04 -6.63
C ASP A 38 -5.23 -5.65 -5.98
N GLN A 39 -4.16 -4.85 -5.98
CA GLN A 39 -4.20 -3.50 -5.44
C GLN A 39 -5.12 -2.58 -6.26
N ASP A 40 -5.11 -2.71 -7.59
CA ASP A 40 -6.02 -1.93 -8.45
C ASP A 40 -7.46 -2.44 -8.32
N MET A 41 -7.66 -3.74 -8.19
CA MET A 41 -8.98 -4.32 -7.94
C MET A 41 -9.57 -3.79 -6.63
N LEU A 42 -8.81 -3.82 -5.53
CA LEU A 42 -9.23 -3.30 -4.22
C LEU A 42 -9.57 -1.81 -4.29
N ASN A 43 -8.69 -1.02 -4.90
CA ASN A 43 -8.91 0.42 -4.98
C ASN A 43 -10.06 0.78 -5.91
N GLY A 44 -10.23 0.05 -7.00
CA GLY A 44 -11.26 0.30 -8.00
C GLY A 44 -12.65 -0.10 -7.51
N ALA A 45 -12.81 -1.35 -7.08
CA ALA A 45 -14.09 -1.87 -6.62
C ALA A 45 -14.53 -1.19 -5.31
N LEU A 46 -13.61 -1.03 -4.35
CA LEU A 46 -13.95 -0.61 -2.99
C LEU A 46 -13.65 0.86 -2.71
N THR A 47 -13.55 1.73 -3.74
CA THR A 47 -13.14 3.15 -3.58
C THR A 47 -13.88 3.84 -2.43
N GLU A 48 -15.22 3.69 -2.37
CA GLU A 48 -16.07 4.36 -1.39
C GLU A 48 -16.12 3.66 -0.02
N SER A 49 -15.60 2.43 0.08
CA SER A 49 -15.58 1.63 1.31
C SER A 49 -14.23 1.64 2.03
N ILE A 50 -13.21 2.29 1.46
CA ILE A 50 -11.86 2.31 2.02
C ILE A 50 -11.69 3.47 3.00
N THR A 51 -11.37 3.13 4.26
CA THR A 51 -10.87 4.10 5.24
C THR A 51 -9.34 4.07 5.24
N LYS A 52 -8.71 5.24 5.06
CA LYS A 52 -7.24 5.37 5.13
C LYS A 52 -6.76 5.31 6.57
N ILE A 53 -5.65 4.61 6.79
CA ILE A 53 -4.96 4.57 8.08
C ILE A 53 -3.71 5.48 8.05
N PRO A 54 -3.19 5.91 9.21
CA PRO A 54 -1.98 6.72 9.26
C PRO A 54 -0.78 6.07 8.55
N VAL A 55 0.02 6.89 7.86
CA VAL A 55 1.21 6.46 7.08
C VAL A 55 2.16 5.53 7.85
N ARG A 56 2.31 5.72 9.17
CA ARG A 56 3.21 4.93 10.02
C ARG A 56 3.01 3.41 9.92
N TYR A 57 1.80 2.96 9.56
CA TYR A 57 1.46 1.54 9.47
C TYR A 57 1.74 0.94 8.09
N ASN A 58 2.10 1.74 7.08
CA ASN A 58 2.47 1.22 5.75
C ASN A 58 3.48 2.16 5.07
N VAL A 59 4.67 2.28 5.67
CA VAL A 59 5.75 3.11 5.13
C VAL A 59 6.43 2.38 3.98
N HIS A 60 6.14 2.79 2.75
CA HIS A 60 6.65 2.16 1.53
C HIS A 60 7.60 3.05 0.72
N MET A 61 8.30 2.45 -0.26
CA MET A 61 9.47 3.05 -0.93
C MET A 61 9.21 4.45 -1.52
N PRO A 62 8.13 4.67 -2.30
CA PRO A 62 7.75 6.00 -2.78
C PRO A 62 7.70 7.12 -1.74
N LEU A 63 7.37 6.85 -0.47
CA LEU A 63 7.21 7.89 0.54
C LEU A 63 8.54 8.51 1.02
N TRP A 64 9.66 7.79 0.85
CA TRP A 64 10.98 8.31 1.23
C TRP A 64 11.78 8.86 0.05
N SER A 65 11.47 8.39 -1.16
CA SER A 65 12.29 8.69 -2.33
C SER A 65 11.91 10.05 -2.90
N LYS A 66 12.87 10.99 -2.88
CA LYS A 66 12.77 12.32 -3.51
C LYS A 66 12.42 12.29 -5.00
N LYS A 67 12.51 11.10 -5.63
CA LYS A 67 12.12 10.88 -7.03
C LYS A 67 10.59 10.95 -7.21
N TYR A 68 9.82 10.57 -6.19
CA TYR A 68 8.37 10.60 -6.24
C TYR A 68 7.87 11.89 -5.62
N LYS A 69 7.26 12.74 -6.45
CA LYS A 69 6.64 13.97 -5.97
C LYS A 69 5.34 13.60 -5.27
N VAL A 70 5.30 13.77 -3.96
CA VAL A 70 4.04 13.79 -3.23
C VAL A 70 3.51 15.22 -3.20
N LEU A 71 2.19 15.38 -3.23
CA LEU A 71 1.57 16.68 -3.02
C LEU A 71 1.98 17.23 -1.64
N SER A 72 2.38 18.50 -1.59
CA SER A 72 2.89 19.15 -0.37
C SER A 72 1.93 19.05 0.83
N ILE A 73 0.63 18.98 0.57
CA ILE A 73 -0.41 18.82 1.60
C ILE A 73 -0.25 17.53 2.43
N PHE A 74 0.37 16.48 1.90
CA PHE A 74 0.59 15.22 2.61
C PHE A 74 1.98 15.13 3.24
N GLN A 75 2.85 16.12 3.03
CA GLN A 75 4.25 16.04 3.46
C GLN A 75 4.37 15.91 4.99
N LYS A 76 3.55 16.65 5.74
CA LYS A 76 3.55 16.59 7.21
C LYS A 76 3.21 15.19 7.72
N GLU A 77 2.14 14.58 7.20
CA GLU A 77 1.72 13.23 7.59
C GLU A 77 2.80 12.19 7.26
N ILE A 78 3.46 12.35 6.11
CA ILE A 78 4.55 11.48 5.68
C ILE A 78 5.76 11.63 6.59
N ASP A 79 6.18 12.85 6.89
CA ASP A 79 7.33 13.11 7.77
C ASP A 79 7.09 12.54 9.17
N GLU A 80 5.89 12.72 9.72
CA GLU A 80 5.49 12.15 11.01
C GLU A 80 5.47 10.62 10.97
N GLY A 81 4.90 10.03 9.92
CA GLY A 81 4.86 8.58 9.72
C GLY A 81 6.24 7.94 9.51
N LEU A 82 7.18 8.67 8.88
CA LEU A 82 8.56 8.23 8.69
C LEU A 82 9.36 8.30 10.00
N LYS A 83 9.12 9.34 10.81
CA LYS A 83 9.79 9.54 12.10
C LYS A 83 9.42 8.48 13.13
N ASP A 84 8.15 8.04 13.16
CA ASP A 84 7.62 7.07 14.11
C ASP A 84 6.95 5.88 13.40
N ARG A 85 7.69 5.23 12.48
CA ARG A 85 7.14 4.11 11.71
C ARG A 85 6.88 2.89 12.60
N ALA A 86 5.72 2.28 12.40
CA ALA A 86 5.40 0.98 12.97
C ALA A 86 5.74 -0.17 12.01
N ILE A 87 5.54 0.03 10.70
CA ILE A 87 5.75 -1.00 9.69
C ILE A 87 6.53 -0.42 8.49
N THR A 88 7.68 -1.03 8.18
CA THR A 88 8.44 -0.78 6.94
C THR A 88 8.02 -1.77 5.87
N HIS A 89 7.51 -1.29 4.74
CA HIS A 89 7.07 -2.12 3.62
C HIS A 89 7.99 -1.95 2.40
N TYR A 90 8.82 -2.97 2.11
CA TYR A 90 9.76 -2.98 0.99
C TYR A 90 9.06 -3.32 -0.34
N THR A 91 8.31 -2.37 -0.90
CA THR A 91 7.38 -2.56 -2.03
C THR A 91 8.00 -2.74 -3.41
N THR A 92 9.26 -2.39 -3.63
CA THR A 92 9.89 -2.52 -4.95
C THR A 92 10.53 -3.89 -5.15
N SER A 93 11.11 -4.12 -6.33
CA SER A 93 11.95 -5.29 -6.60
C SER A 93 13.20 -5.35 -5.71
N MET A 94 13.61 -4.24 -5.09
CA MET A 94 14.77 -4.18 -4.21
C MET A 94 14.39 -4.64 -2.79
N LYS A 95 14.66 -5.91 -2.49
CA LYS A 95 14.38 -6.50 -1.19
C LYS A 95 15.57 -6.37 -0.23
N PRO A 96 15.34 -6.22 1.09
CA PRO A 96 16.42 -5.98 2.05
C PRO A 96 17.38 -7.17 2.23
N TRP A 97 16.93 -8.39 1.95
CA TRP A 97 17.77 -9.60 1.95
C TRP A 97 18.61 -9.79 0.69
N LEU A 98 18.42 -8.95 -0.35
CA LEU A 98 19.21 -9.06 -1.58
C LEU A 98 20.52 -8.28 -1.45
N LYS A 99 21.59 -8.86 -2.02
CA LYS A 99 22.89 -8.20 -2.15
C LYS A 99 22.71 -6.90 -2.95
N GLY A 100 23.33 -5.81 -2.48
CA GLY A 100 23.26 -4.51 -3.14
C GLY A 100 21.99 -3.70 -2.83
N CYS A 101 21.16 -4.14 -1.89
CA CYS A 101 20.03 -3.33 -1.43
C CYS A 101 20.50 -1.97 -0.88
N THR A 102 19.93 -0.90 -1.42
CA THR A 102 20.19 0.50 -1.03
C THR A 102 19.04 1.12 -0.23
N HIS A 103 18.05 0.32 0.17
CA HIS A 103 16.95 0.82 1.00
C HIS A 103 17.48 1.38 2.33
N PRO A 104 17.09 2.59 2.76
CA PRO A 104 17.65 3.25 3.95
C PRO A 104 17.44 2.42 5.22
N PHE A 105 16.32 1.70 5.29
CA PHE A 105 15.95 0.87 6.43
C PHE A 105 16.28 -0.61 6.23
N LYS A 106 17.23 -0.97 5.37
CA LYS A 106 17.58 -2.40 5.15
C LYS A 106 18.10 -3.10 6.40
N LYS A 107 18.77 -2.35 7.30
CA LYS A 107 19.37 -2.89 8.52
C LYS A 107 18.31 -3.42 9.49
N ASP A 108 17.13 -2.81 9.52
CA ASP A 108 15.99 -3.21 10.35
C ASP A 108 15.49 -4.63 10.02
N PHE A 109 15.75 -5.13 8.81
CA PHE A 109 15.36 -6.48 8.38
C PHE A 109 16.45 -7.54 8.67
N LEU A 110 17.72 -7.14 8.66
CA LEU A 110 18.88 -8.05 8.76
C LEU A 110 19.34 -8.27 10.21
N ILE A 111 18.43 -8.06 11.18
CA ILE A 111 18.68 -8.29 12.61
C ILE A 111 18.79 -9.79 12.87
#